data_AF-A0AA38HRJ2-F1
#
_entry.id   AF-A0AA38HRJ2-F1
#
_cell.length_a   1.000
_cell.length_b   1.000
_cell.length_c   1.000
_cell.angle_alpha   90.00
_cell.angle_beta   90.00
_cell.angle_gamma   90.00
#
_symmetry.space_group_name_H-M   'P 1'
#
loop_
_entity.id
_entity.type
_entity.pdbx_description
1 polymer ?
#
loop_
_entity_poly.entity_id
_entity_poly.type
_entity_poly.pdbx_seq_one_letter_code
_entity_poly.pdbx_strand_id
1 'polypeptide(L)'
;MACFWFNQNDTRIEIPSAEEVNNVTYYKIIVTVGEIKWHVLHRYSEFFDLHNQLVTDHGVSKDILPSKKVIRNKCPIFIESRRKGLEEYCQKILNYLKRTMPRIFIEFFHFHIYDIFFLLQNLALRFFLEADLLLSSSKSYALTPLELHAASECLKKPFPAVENTDSRYDFTHVLDLYSQLKILTINGSGSPYRNSSVIPNQLPFDLASFKELTSLVLIKVSLDKILSLGNLRTTLQKLYVHNTNMSSISQILQCDVLHKCSIDSSQIWTNVTVVNFTNNNLIEIDKTISLVPNLKTLILDSNKISCISGLAELSNLSHLSLSNNLISMCNQLHTKIGNILTLNLSQNSVSSLKGFRKLYSLVNLDLSCNKIDEIEEITHLGDLPCLENLVLTGNCLATTVDYRIKVLEHFKDRAKDICLDNEKPTQNEIDKVSVLRALRIVKEGKAPDLTNNAYT
;
A
#
# COMPACT_ATOMS: atom_id res chain seq x y z
N MET A 1 19.31 -11.61 -3.25
CA MET A 1 19.98 -12.93 -3.33
C MET A 1 19.19 -13.99 -2.58
N ALA A 2 17.87 -14.01 -2.69
CA ALA A 2 17.04 -14.96 -1.93
C ALA A 2 17.37 -16.41 -2.31
N CYS A 3 17.52 -16.71 -3.60
CA CYS A 3 17.80 -18.05 -4.14
C CYS A 3 19.21 -18.54 -3.84
N PHE A 4 20.23 -17.68 -3.91
CA PHE A 4 21.59 -18.04 -3.47
C PHE A 4 21.62 -18.39 -1.99
N TRP A 5 20.90 -17.66 -1.14
CA TRP A 5 20.89 -17.97 0.29
C TRP A 5 20.23 -19.33 0.59
N PHE A 6 19.23 -19.76 -0.17
CA PHE A 6 18.68 -21.12 -0.03
C PHE A 6 19.67 -22.19 -0.49
N ASN A 7 20.42 -21.92 -1.55
CA ASN A 7 21.31 -22.89 -2.21
C ASN A 7 22.79 -22.59 -1.98
N GLN A 8 23.11 -21.89 -0.88
CA GLN A 8 24.46 -21.38 -0.63
C GLN A 8 25.47 -22.52 -0.54
N ASN A 9 25.05 -23.64 0.03
CA ASN A 9 25.84 -24.87 0.13
C ASN A 9 25.95 -25.65 -1.17
N ASP A 10 25.07 -25.38 -2.12
CA ASP A 10 25.06 -25.98 -3.45
C ASP A 10 25.41 -24.94 -4.53
N THR A 11 26.26 -23.97 -4.17
CA THR A 11 26.79 -22.97 -5.11
C THR A 11 28.22 -23.34 -5.51
N ARG A 12 28.49 -23.39 -6.80
CA ARG A 12 29.81 -23.73 -7.37
C ARG A 12 30.19 -22.79 -8.50
N ILE A 13 31.48 -22.57 -8.66
CA ILE A 13 32.06 -21.80 -9.78
C ILE A 13 33.14 -22.67 -10.43
N GLU A 14 33.01 -22.89 -11.73
CA GLU A 14 33.90 -23.68 -12.58
C GLU A 14 34.35 -22.82 -13.76
N ILE A 15 35.53 -23.08 -14.33
CA ILE A 15 36.02 -22.36 -15.52
C ILE A 15 36.43 -23.41 -16.56
N PRO A 16 35.50 -24.09 -17.25
CA PRO A 16 35.83 -25.24 -18.11
C PRO A 16 36.77 -24.92 -19.27
N SER A 17 36.75 -23.69 -19.80
CA SER A 17 37.52 -23.33 -20.99
C SER A 17 37.90 -21.85 -21.01
N ALA A 18 38.86 -21.54 -21.89
CA ALA A 18 39.19 -20.17 -22.28
C ALA A 18 39.08 -20.06 -23.81
N GLU A 19 38.59 -18.93 -24.29
CA GLU A 19 38.41 -18.62 -25.70
C GLU A 19 39.11 -17.31 -26.07
N GLU A 20 39.58 -17.19 -27.30
CA GLU A 20 40.21 -15.96 -27.81
C GLU A 20 39.26 -15.26 -28.77
N VAL A 21 38.84 -14.05 -28.41
CA VAL A 21 37.97 -13.19 -29.21
C VAL A 21 38.71 -11.89 -29.46
N ASN A 22 38.91 -11.50 -30.72
CA ASN A 22 39.59 -10.26 -31.10
C ASN A 22 40.96 -10.07 -30.39
N ASN A 23 41.80 -11.11 -30.37
CA ASN A 23 43.11 -11.11 -29.71
C ASN A 23 43.09 -10.98 -28.17
N VAL A 24 41.91 -11.10 -27.54
CA VAL A 24 41.71 -11.06 -26.09
C VAL A 24 41.25 -12.44 -25.61
N THR A 25 41.93 -12.97 -24.58
CA THR A 25 41.53 -14.23 -23.94
C THR A 25 40.44 -13.99 -22.90
N TYR A 26 39.28 -14.61 -23.10
CA TYR A 26 38.17 -14.70 -22.17
C TYR A 26 38.13 -16.09 -21.53
N TYR A 27 37.74 -16.13 -20.26
CA TYR A 27 37.53 -17.35 -19.51
C TYR A 27 36.02 -17.58 -19.40
N LYS A 28 35.57 -18.74 -19.89
CA LYS A 28 34.19 -19.17 -19.74
C LYS A 28 34.01 -19.70 -18.33
N ILE A 29 33.34 -18.91 -17.52
CA ILE A 29 33.05 -19.21 -16.13
C ILE A 29 31.64 -19.74 -16.07
N ILE A 30 31.46 -20.91 -15.47
CA ILE A 30 30.18 -21.51 -15.18
C ILE A 30 29.87 -21.29 -13.70
N VAL A 31 28.72 -20.70 -13.41
CA VAL A 31 28.21 -20.57 -12.05
C VAL A 31 27.00 -21.49 -11.91
N THR A 32 26.96 -22.26 -10.83
CA THR A 32 25.87 -23.16 -10.51
C THR A 32 25.33 -22.83 -9.13
N VAL A 33 24.01 -22.69 -8.98
CA VAL A 33 23.30 -22.45 -7.72
C VAL A 33 22.11 -23.41 -7.67
N GLY A 34 22.21 -24.47 -6.86
CA GLY A 34 21.22 -25.54 -6.87
C GLY A 34 21.18 -26.22 -8.24
N GLU A 35 19.99 -26.37 -8.81
CA GLU A 35 19.79 -27.01 -10.12
C GLU A 35 20.22 -26.14 -11.32
N ILE A 36 20.64 -24.90 -11.08
CA ILE A 36 20.64 -23.90 -12.13
C ILE A 36 22.02 -23.39 -12.42
N LYS A 37 22.31 -23.31 -13.71
CA LYS A 37 23.65 -23.13 -14.24
C LYS A 37 23.64 -22.06 -15.32
N TRP A 38 24.56 -21.11 -15.21
CA TRP A 38 24.78 -20.09 -16.22
C TRP A 38 26.26 -19.89 -16.49
N HIS A 39 26.59 -19.13 -17.53
CA HIS A 39 27.96 -18.77 -17.81
C HIS A 39 28.15 -17.27 -17.95
N VAL A 40 29.34 -16.80 -17.56
CA VAL A 40 29.82 -15.44 -17.77
C VAL A 40 31.21 -15.49 -18.41
N LEU A 41 31.53 -14.48 -19.21
CA LEU A 41 32.82 -14.34 -19.88
C LEU A 41 33.58 -13.19 -19.25
N HIS A 42 34.73 -13.49 -18.65
CA HIS A 42 35.63 -12.46 -18.13
C HIS A 42 37.03 -12.63 -18.65
N ARG A 43 37.72 -11.50 -18.85
CA ARG A 43 39.16 -11.49 -19.14
C ARG A 43 39.96 -11.35 -17.85
N TYR A 44 41.23 -11.76 -17.87
CA TYR A 44 42.07 -11.75 -16.68
C TYR A 44 42.18 -10.36 -16.00
N SER A 45 42.17 -9.26 -16.76
CA SER A 45 42.24 -7.93 -16.14
C SER A 45 41.04 -7.62 -15.27
N GLU A 46 39.85 -8.13 -15.60
CA GLU A 46 38.64 -7.91 -14.79
C GLU A 46 38.72 -8.68 -13.47
N PHE A 47 39.31 -9.89 -13.49
CA PHE A 47 39.64 -10.62 -12.25
C PHE A 47 40.63 -9.85 -11.37
N PHE A 48 41.62 -9.20 -12.00
CA PHE A 48 42.59 -8.37 -11.28
C PHE A 48 41.93 -7.15 -10.65
N ASP A 49 41.04 -6.46 -11.38
CA ASP A 49 40.29 -5.31 -10.87
C ASP A 49 39.36 -5.70 -9.72
N LEU A 50 38.61 -6.80 -9.87
CA LEU A 50 37.80 -7.39 -8.79
C LEU A 50 38.67 -7.71 -7.56
N HIS A 51 39.82 -8.37 -7.77
CA HIS A 51 40.69 -8.79 -6.68
C HIS A 51 41.23 -7.60 -5.90
N ASN A 52 41.69 -6.53 -6.59
CA ASN A 52 42.19 -5.33 -5.93
C ASN A 52 41.13 -4.68 -5.03
N GLN A 53 39.88 -4.62 -5.49
CA GLN A 53 38.77 -4.09 -4.67
C GLN A 53 38.48 -5.01 -3.48
N LEU A 54 38.45 -6.33 -3.69
CA LEU A 54 38.24 -7.31 -2.61
C LEU A 54 39.35 -7.29 -1.54
N VAL A 55 40.61 -7.09 -1.94
CA VAL A 55 41.74 -6.93 -1.01
C VAL A 55 41.58 -5.64 -0.19
N THR A 56 41.23 -4.54 -0.85
CA THR A 56 41.14 -3.21 -0.22
C THR A 56 39.98 -3.13 0.75
N ASP A 57 38.80 -3.63 0.34
CA ASP A 57 37.54 -3.35 1.04
C ASP A 57 37.03 -4.55 1.86
N HIS A 58 37.52 -5.77 1.58
CA HIS A 58 36.97 -7.02 2.13
C HIS A 58 38.02 -7.96 2.74
N GLY A 59 39.26 -7.50 2.91
CA GLY A 59 40.31 -8.23 3.64
C GLY A 59 40.76 -9.54 2.97
N VAL A 60 40.58 -9.65 1.66
CA VAL A 60 41.05 -10.79 0.88
C VAL A 60 42.59 -10.75 0.80
N SER A 61 43.26 -11.91 0.91
CA SER A 61 44.72 -11.99 0.81
C SER A 61 45.22 -11.60 -0.59
N LYS A 62 46.35 -10.90 -0.67
CA LYS A 62 46.93 -10.39 -1.93
C LYS A 62 47.50 -11.49 -2.84
N ASP A 63 47.85 -12.64 -2.27
CA ASP A 63 48.71 -13.63 -2.94
C ASP A 63 47.90 -14.78 -3.59
N ILE A 64 46.58 -14.74 -3.51
CA ILE A 64 45.72 -15.83 -3.96
C ILE A 64 45.31 -15.72 -5.44
N LEU A 65 45.48 -14.54 -6.06
CA LEU A 65 45.20 -14.36 -7.48
C LEU A 65 46.38 -14.90 -8.32
N PRO A 66 46.14 -15.77 -9.32
CA PRO A 66 47.20 -16.32 -10.17
C PRO A 66 47.95 -15.21 -10.91
N SER A 67 49.28 -15.28 -10.99
CA SER A 67 50.09 -14.17 -11.50
C SER A 67 49.83 -13.77 -12.97
N LYS A 68 49.99 -12.46 -13.23
CA LYS A 68 50.09 -11.89 -14.58
C LYS A 68 51.50 -12.12 -15.13
N LYS A 69 51.80 -13.33 -15.63
CA LYS A 69 53.07 -13.58 -16.33
C LYS A 69 53.24 -12.57 -17.47
N VAL A 70 54.45 -12.02 -17.63
CA VAL A 70 54.79 -10.91 -18.54
C VAL A 70 55.36 -11.41 -19.87
N ILE A 71 55.89 -12.64 -19.92
CA ILE A 71 56.51 -13.26 -21.10
C ILE A 71 55.74 -14.55 -21.49
N ARG A 72 55.38 -14.70 -22.79
CA ARG A 72 54.61 -15.82 -23.38
C ARG A 72 53.17 -16.00 -22.84
N ASN A 73 52.48 -14.89 -22.64
CA ASN A 73 51.18 -14.81 -21.96
C ASN A 73 50.02 -15.44 -22.77
N LYS A 74 50.25 -15.68 -24.07
CA LYS A 74 49.33 -16.34 -25.01
C LYS A 74 49.65 -17.82 -25.26
N CYS A 75 50.65 -18.37 -24.58
CA CYS A 75 50.97 -19.80 -24.74
C CYS A 75 49.80 -20.65 -24.20
N PRO A 76 49.28 -21.64 -24.96
CA PRO A 76 48.14 -22.46 -24.54
C PRO A 76 48.32 -23.12 -23.17
N ILE A 77 49.53 -23.62 -22.89
CA ILE A 77 49.90 -24.23 -21.60
C ILE A 77 49.73 -23.22 -20.45
N PHE A 78 50.09 -21.97 -20.70
CA PHE A 78 50.00 -20.91 -19.72
C PHE A 78 48.56 -20.42 -19.51
N ILE A 79 47.77 -20.31 -20.59
CA ILE A 79 46.34 -19.99 -20.51
C ILE A 79 45.60 -21.06 -19.70
N GLU A 80 45.88 -22.35 -19.96
CA GLU A 80 45.26 -23.46 -19.24
C GLU A 80 45.69 -23.52 -17.76
N SER A 81 46.97 -23.29 -17.48
CA SER A 81 47.46 -23.17 -16.10
C SER A 81 46.80 -22.02 -15.35
N ARG A 82 46.62 -20.88 -16.01
CA ARG A 82 45.93 -19.72 -15.43
C ARG A 82 44.44 -19.99 -15.24
N ARG A 83 43.77 -20.65 -16.19
CA ARG A 83 42.35 -21.05 -16.09
C ARG A 83 42.10 -21.87 -14.81
N LYS A 84 42.92 -22.91 -14.58
CA LYS A 84 42.86 -23.71 -13.35
C LYS A 84 43.09 -22.87 -12.10
N GLY A 85 44.10 -22.01 -12.11
CA GLY A 85 44.38 -21.11 -10.98
C GLY A 85 43.22 -20.13 -10.71
N LEU A 86 42.57 -19.60 -11.75
CA LEU A 86 41.41 -18.71 -11.60
C LEU A 86 40.21 -19.46 -11.05
N GLU A 87 40.00 -20.72 -11.44
CA GLU A 87 38.94 -21.56 -10.89
C GLU A 87 39.13 -21.81 -9.39
N GLU A 88 40.33 -22.21 -8.97
CA GLU A 88 40.67 -22.38 -7.55
C GLU A 88 40.51 -21.05 -6.77
N TYR A 89 40.92 -19.93 -7.37
CA TYR A 89 40.73 -18.60 -6.82
C TYR A 89 39.24 -18.31 -6.59
N CYS A 90 38.39 -18.49 -7.61
CA CYS A 90 36.95 -18.28 -7.51
C CYS A 90 36.31 -19.11 -6.40
N GLN A 91 36.67 -20.39 -6.29
CA GLN A 91 36.15 -21.29 -5.26
C GLN A 91 36.58 -20.87 -3.85
N LYS A 92 37.84 -20.46 -3.66
CA LYS A 92 38.33 -19.94 -2.37
C LYS A 92 37.63 -18.65 -1.98
N ILE A 93 37.48 -17.71 -2.93
CA ILE A 93 36.77 -16.45 -2.68
C ILE A 93 35.30 -16.70 -2.37
N LEU A 94 34.62 -17.55 -3.13
CA LEU A 94 33.21 -17.90 -2.89
C LEU A 94 33.02 -18.46 -1.48
N ASN A 95 33.90 -19.35 -1.02
CA ASN A 95 33.86 -19.90 0.33
C ASN A 95 34.15 -18.86 1.41
N TYR A 96 35.11 -17.96 1.17
CA TYR A 96 35.47 -16.89 2.10
C TYR A 96 34.36 -15.83 2.23
N LEU A 97 33.85 -15.36 1.10
CA LEU A 97 32.81 -14.33 1.01
C LEU A 97 31.40 -14.88 1.09
N LYS A 98 31.24 -16.19 1.28
CA LYS A 98 29.95 -16.88 1.24
C LYS A 98 28.89 -16.16 2.08
N ARG A 99 29.26 -15.68 3.27
CA ARG A 99 28.36 -14.99 4.21
C ARG A 99 28.16 -13.51 3.91
N THR A 100 29.15 -12.82 3.37
CA THR A 100 29.11 -11.35 3.20
C THR A 100 28.70 -10.94 1.79
N MET A 101 29.01 -11.76 0.79
CA MET A 101 28.75 -11.58 -0.64
C MET A 101 28.76 -10.11 -1.09
N PRO A 102 29.95 -9.48 -1.16
CA PRO A 102 30.08 -8.10 -1.61
C PRO A 102 29.41 -7.83 -2.95
N ARG A 103 28.86 -6.62 -3.12
CA ARG A 103 28.14 -6.22 -4.35
C ARG A 103 28.98 -6.41 -5.61
N ILE A 104 30.26 -6.04 -5.56
CA ILE A 104 31.20 -6.19 -6.67
C ILE A 104 31.38 -7.67 -7.09
N PHE A 105 31.33 -8.60 -6.15
CA PHE A 105 31.41 -10.04 -6.42
C PHE A 105 30.08 -10.57 -6.99
N ILE A 106 28.95 -10.10 -6.47
CA ILE A 106 27.61 -10.42 -6.99
C ILE A 106 27.44 -9.95 -8.43
N GLU A 107 27.91 -8.74 -8.73
CA GLU A 107 27.85 -8.15 -10.08
C GLU A 107 28.80 -8.89 -11.03
N PHE A 108 30.02 -9.20 -10.61
CA PHE A 108 30.98 -9.95 -11.42
C PHE A 108 30.44 -11.32 -11.87
N PHE A 109 29.79 -12.09 -10.99
CA PHE A 109 29.25 -13.42 -11.35
C PHE A 109 27.78 -13.41 -11.80
N HIS A 110 27.18 -12.22 -12.03
CA HIS A 110 25.77 -12.05 -12.42
C HIS A 110 24.74 -12.72 -11.48
N PHE A 111 25.11 -12.96 -10.22
CA PHE A 111 24.26 -13.59 -9.21
C PHE A 111 22.89 -12.92 -9.05
N HIS A 112 22.84 -11.59 -9.14
CA HIS A 112 21.62 -10.79 -9.04
C HIS A 112 20.64 -11.00 -10.22
N ILE A 113 21.16 -11.24 -11.43
CA ILE A 113 20.34 -11.46 -12.64
C ILE A 113 19.57 -12.77 -12.49
N TYR A 114 20.29 -13.83 -12.11
CA TYR A 114 19.70 -15.15 -11.99
C TYR A 114 18.80 -15.30 -10.75
N ASP A 115 19.06 -14.55 -9.68
CA ASP A 115 18.14 -14.48 -8.52
C ASP A 115 16.75 -13.90 -8.89
N ILE A 116 16.73 -12.82 -9.70
CA ILE A 116 15.49 -12.24 -10.24
C ILE A 116 14.79 -13.24 -11.18
N PHE A 117 15.56 -13.88 -12.05
CA PHE A 117 15.07 -14.88 -12.99
C PHE A 117 14.37 -16.05 -12.28
N PHE A 118 14.94 -16.59 -11.20
CA PHE A 118 14.32 -17.69 -10.44
C PHE A 118 13.06 -17.30 -9.71
N LEU A 119 13.06 -16.11 -9.12
CA LEU A 119 11.85 -15.61 -8.48
C LEU A 119 10.71 -15.57 -9.50
N LEU A 120 11.02 -15.11 -10.72
CA LEU A 120 10.05 -15.01 -11.80
C LEU A 120 9.65 -16.38 -12.36
N GLN A 121 10.55 -17.37 -12.42
CA GLN A 121 10.23 -18.72 -12.91
C GLN A 121 9.29 -19.43 -11.94
N ASN A 122 9.54 -19.29 -10.64
CA ASN A 122 8.66 -19.82 -9.60
C ASN A 122 7.27 -19.17 -9.69
N LEU A 123 7.24 -17.86 -9.91
CA LEU A 123 5.99 -17.11 -10.10
C LEU A 123 5.25 -17.53 -11.38
N ALA A 124 5.97 -17.74 -12.48
CA ALA A 124 5.43 -18.28 -13.74
C ALA A 124 4.84 -19.68 -13.57
N LEU A 125 5.57 -20.61 -12.93
CA LEU A 125 5.07 -21.96 -12.64
C LEU A 125 3.81 -21.90 -11.79
N ARG A 126 3.81 -21.06 -10.75
CA ARG A 126 2.65 -20.89 -9.89
C ARG A 126 1.44 -20.38 -10.68
N PHE A 127 1.64 -19.40 -11.55
CA PHE A 127 0.55 -18.86 -12.37
C PHE A 127 0.08 -19.84 -13.41
N PHE A 128 0.97 -20.60 -14.04
CA PHE A 128 0.57 -21.69 -14.92
C PHE A 128 -0.37 -22.69 -14.23
N LEU A 129 -0.13 -23.00 -12.94
CA LEU A 129 -0.95 -23.94 -12.18
C LEU A 129 -2.23 -23.32 -11.58
N GLU A 130 -2.19 -22.05 -11.18
CA GLU A 130 -3.24 -21.41 -10.36
C GLU A 130 -4.03 -20.30 -11.10
N ALA A 131 -3.64 -19.87 -12.31
CA ALA A 131 -4.21 -18.70 -13.00
C ALA A 131 -5.73 -18.77 -13.14
N ASP A 132 -6.28 -19.88 -13.66
CA ASP A 132 -7.73 -20.01 -13.88
C ASP A 132 -8.52 -19.90 -12.58
N LEU A 133 -7.99 -20.44 -11.50
CA LEU A 133 -8.61 -20.37 -10.18
C LEU A 133 -8.52 -18.95 -9.59
N LEU A 134 -7.40 -18.27 -9.79
CA LEU A 134 -7.21 -16.88 -9.34
C LEU A 134 -8.13 -15.92 -10.09
N LEU A 135 -8.24 -16.06 -11.41
CA LEU A 135 -9.06 -15.20 -12.27
C LEU A 135 -10.56 -15.44 -12.07
N SER A 136 -10.98 -16.69 -11.83
CA SER A 136 -12.39 -17.02 -11.56
C SER A 136 -12.84 -16.62 -10.15
N SER A 137 -11.94 -16.62 -9.16
CA SER A 137 -12.34 -16.49 -7.75
C SER A 137 -12.68 -15.07 -7.28
N SER A 138 -12.53 -14.02 -8.09
CA SER A 138 -12.68 -12.61 -7.67
C SER A 138 -11.89 -12.25 -6.40
N LYS A 139 -10.91 -13.07 -6.00
CA LYS A 139 -10.09 -12.86 -4.80
C LYS A 139 -8.96 -11.89 -5.13
N SER A 140 -8.52 -11.15 -4.12
CA SER A 140 -7.31 -10.35 -4.25
C SER A 140 -6.09 -11.26 -4.39
N TYR A 141 -5.21 -10.95 -5.33
CA TYR A 141 -3.90 -11.58 -5.40
C TYR A 141 -2.88 -10.72 -4.66
N ALA A 142 -2.07 -11.35 -3.80
CA ALA A 142 -1.08 -10.66 -2.99
C ALA A 142 0.32 -10.80 -3.60
N LEU A 143 0.97 -9.67 -3.88
CA LEU A 143 2.35 -9.59 -4.35
C LEU A 143 3.21 -8.78 -3.37
N THR A 144 4.51 -9.03 -3.42
CA THR A 144 5.52 -8.24 -2.72
C THR A 144 6.21 -7.27 -3.69
N PRO A 145 6.75 -6.14 -3.19
CA PRO A 145 7.58 -5.26 -4.02
C PRO A 145 8.77 -5.97 -4.68
N LEU A 146 9.29 -7.05 -4.08
CA LEU A 146 10.37 -7.85 -4.65
C LEU A 146 9.93 -8.61 -5.91
N GLU A 147 8.77 -9.26 -5.88
CA GLU A 147 8.21 -9.97 -7.05
C GLU A 147 7.85 -9.00 -8.18
N LEU A 148 7.26 -7.85 -7.83
CA LEU A 148 6.95 -6.80 -8.79
C LEU A 148 8.20 -6.18 -9.39
N HIS A 149 9.24 -5.94 -8.57
CA HIS A 149 10.54 -5.46 -9.04
C HIS A 149 11.20 -6.47 -9.99
N ALA A 150 11.16 -7.76 -9.66
CA ALA A 150 11.70 -8.81 -10.51
C ALA A 150 11.01 -8.84 -11.89
N ALA A 151 9.68 -8.78 -11.91
CA ALA A 151 8.91 -8.69 -13.16
C ALA A 151 9.23 -7.40 -13.95
N SER A 152 9.37 -6.27 -13.24
CA SER A 152 9.70 -4.97 -13.84
C SER A 152 11.09 -4.95 -14.47
N GLU A 153 12.09 -5.53 -13.82
CA GLU A 153 13.47 -5.62 -14.34
C GLU A 153 13.57 -6.57 -15.53
N CYS A 154 12.81 -7.67 -15.50
CA CYS A 154 12.66 -8.59 -16.61
C CYS A 154 12.17 -7.89 -17.89
N LEU A 155 11.20 -6.97 -17.78
CA LEU A 155 10.70 -6.21 -18.93
C LEU A 155 11.73 -5.23 -19.53
N LYS A 156 12.79 -4.88 -18.79
CA LYS A 156 13.82 -3.91 -19.24
C LYS A 156 15.02 -4.56 -19.90
N LYS A 157 15.28 -5.85 -19.67
CA LYS A 157 16.50 -6.53 -20.11
C LYS A 157 16.19 -7.72 -21.01
N PRO A 158 16.96 -7.95 -22.09
CA PRO A 158 16.86 -9.20 -22.84
C PRO A 158 17.25 -10.37 -21.94
N PHE A 159 16.43 -11.41 -21.93
CA PHE A 159 16.68 -12.60 -21.13
C PHE A 159 17.93 -13.33 -21.61
N PRO A 160 18.74 -13.91 -20.69
CA PRO A 160 19.72 -14.90 -21.09
C PRO A 160 18.98 -16.09 -21.72
N ALA A 161 19.42 -16.48 -22.92
CA ALA A 161 18.88 -17.66 -23.58
C ALA A 161 19.12 -18.88 -22.69
N VAL A 162 18.05 -19.44 -22.12
CA VAL A 162 18.16 -20.70 -21.37
C VAL A 162 18.01 -21.83 -22.38
N GLU A 163 19.01 -22.70 -22.41
CA GLU A 163 18.93 -23.97 -23.14
C GLU A 163 17.85 -24.83 -22.47
N ASN A 164 16.74 -25.05 -23.19
CA ASN A 164 15.62 -25.92 -22.85
C ASN A 164 14.87 -25.59 -21.54
N THR A 165 13.71 -24.95 -21.63
CA THR A 165 12.77 -24.91 -20.51
C THR A 165 11.36 -25.31 -20.93
N ASP A 166 10.82 -26.26 -20.17
CA ASP A 166 9.42 -26.58 -19.99
C ASP A 166 8.51 -25.33 -20.00
N SER A 167 7.44 -25.35 -20.81
CA SER A 167 6.53 -24.21 -21.05
C SER A 167 5.85 -23.69 -19.79
N ARG A 168 5.86 -24.47 -18.70
CA ARG A 168 5.32 -24.09 -17.39
C ARG A 168 6.09 -22.93 -16.73
N TYR A 169 7.36 -22.72 -17.08
CA TYR A 169 8.19 -21.65 -16.51
C TYR A 169 8.27 -20.41 -17.40
N ASP A 170 7.44 -20.35 -18.45
CA ASP A 170 7.42 -19.20 -19.36
C ASP A 170 6.87 -17.95 -18.65
N PHE A 171 7.63 -16.87 -18.74
CA PHE A 171 7.29 -15.59 -18.13
C PHE A 171 6.08 -14.93 -18.79
N THR A 172 5.68 -15.37 -19.98
CA THR A 172 4.41 -14.96 -20.60
C THR A 172 3.23 -15.20 -19.66
N HIS A 173 3.22 -16.27 -18.85
CA HIS A 173 2.19 -16.52 -17.84
C HIS A 173 2.10 -15.42 -16.78
N VAL A 174 3.24 -14.80 -16.43
CA VAL A 174 3.30 -13.67 -15.49
C VAL A 174 2.63 -12.44 -16.06
N LEU A 175 2.99 -12.09 -17.29
CA LEU A 175 2.46 -10.91 -17.96
C LEU A 175 0.98 -11.06 -18.31
N ASP A 176 0.57 -12.25 -18.73
CA ASP A 176 -0.82 -12.55 -19.03
C ASP A 176 -1.70 -12.37 -17.79
N LEU A 177 -1.31 -13.01 -16.66
CA LEU A 177 -2.05 -12.85 -15.41
C LEU A 177 -2.06 -11.39 -14.93
N TYR A 178 -0.92 -10.70 -14.95
CA TYR A 178 -0.86 -9.28 -14.52
C TYR A 178 -1.80 -8.40 -15.34
N SER A 179 -1.94 -8.67 -16.64
CA SER A 179 -2.83 -7.89 -17.50
C SER A 179 -4.31 -8.08 -17.19
N GLN A 180 -4.70 -9.25 -16.70
CA GLN A 180 -6.09 -9.65 -16.42
C GLN A 180 -6.49 -9.48 -14.94
N LEU A 181 -5.54 -9.20 -14.04
CA LEU A 181 -5.81 -9.05 -12.62
C LEU A 181 -6.71 -7.83 -12.33
N LYS A 182 -7.82 -8.09 -11.63
CA LYS A 182 -8.79 -7.05 -11.23
C LYS A 182 -8.55 -6.51 -9.82
N ILE A 183 -8.02 -7.32 -8.91
CA ILE A 183 -7.81 -6.97 -7.50
C ILE A 183 -6.39 -7.36 -7.09
N LEU A 184 -5.58 -6.36 -6.72
CA LEU A 184 -4.18 -6.53 -6.35
C LEU A 184 -3.95 -6.00 -4.93
N THR A 185 -3.25 -6.79 -4.12
CA THR A 185 -2.71 -6.39 -2.83
C THR A 185 -1.20 -6.41 -2.87
N ILE A 186 -0.55 -5.31 -2.49
CA ILE A 186 0.91 -5.19 -2.44
C ILE A 186 1.31 -5.04 -0.97
N ASN A 187 2.04 -6.04 -0.47
CA ASN A 187 2.52 -6.08 0.91
C ASN A 187 4.00 -5.73 0.95
N GLY A 188 4.28 -4.49 1.34
CA GLY A 188 5.63 -3.98 1.53
C GLY A 188 6.27 -4.43 2.85
N SER A 189 7.59 -4.32 2.90
CA SER A 189 8.36 -4.53 4.12
C SER A 189 9.58 -3.61 4.14
N GLY A 190 9.78 -2.97 5.29
CA GLY A 190 11.00 -2.23 5.61
C GLY A 190 12.11 -3.11 6.20
N SER A 191 11.80 -4.37 6.55
CA SER A 191 12.81 -5.32 7.00
C SER A 191 13.49 -6.02 5.82
N PRO A 192 14.74 -6.46 5.98
CA PRO A 192 15.40 -7.29 4.99
C PRO A 192 14.58 -8.56 4.73
N TYR A 193 14.52 -8.97 3.45
CA TYR A 193 13.79 -10.17 3.06
C TYR A 193 14.51 -11.42 3.58
N ARG A 194 13.95 -12.05 4.61
CA ARG A 194 14.55 -13.21 5.29
C ARG A 194 15.99 -12.87 5.73
N ASN A 195 16.97 -13.65 5.26
CA ASN A 195 18.41 -13.45 5.54
C ASN A 195 19.13 -12.66 4.44
N SER A 196 18.40 -12.18 3.42
CA SER A 196 18.95 -11.35 2.35
C SER A 196 19.15 -9.93 2.84
N SER A 197 20.15 -9.22 2.30
CA SER A 197 20.31 -7.76 2.48
C SER A 197 19.30 -6.93 1.69
N VAL A 198 18.45 -7.58 0.88
CA VAL A 198 17.46 -6.91 0.04
C VAL A 198 16.28 -6.44 0.87
N ILE A 199 15.98 -5.14 0.83
CA ILE A 199 14.83 -4.53 1.50
C ILE A 199 13.75 -4.26 0.43
N PRO A 200 12.58 -4.93 0.48
CA PRO A 200 11.54 -4.79 -0.55
C PRO A 200 11.12 -3.34 -0.81
N ASN A 201 10.97 -2.53 0.24
CA ASN A 201 10.57 -1.13 0.12
C ASN A 201 11.64 -0.20 -0.51
N GLN A 202 12.85 -0.68 -0.77
CA GLN A 202 13.86 0.08 -1.50
C GLN A 202 13.83 -0.18 -3.01
N LEU A 203 13.12 -1.23 -3.44
CA LEU A 203 13.09 -1.67 -4.83
C LEU A 203 11.99 -0.95 -5.61
N PRO A 204 12.32 -0.24 -6.72
CA PRO A 204 11.32 0.35 -7.58
C PRO A 204 10.58 -0.72 -8.39
N PHE A 205 9.28 -0.58 -8.55
CA PHE A 205 8.48 -1.49 -9.37
C PHE A 205 7.42 -0.75 -10.18
N ASP A 206 7.07 -1.33 -11.33
CA ASP A 206 6.19 -0.74 -12.33
C ASP A 206 4.81 -1.41 -12.30
N LEU A 207 3.76 -0.59 -12.42
CA LEU A 207 2.38 -1.04 -12.50
C LEU A 207 1.80 -0.97 -13.93
N ALA A 208 2.60 -0.61 -14.95
CA ALA A 208 2.15 -0.49 -16.33
C ALA A 208 1.59 -1.79 -16.93
N SER A 209 1.97 -2.96 -16.41
CA SER A 209 1.48 -4.26 -16.87
C SER A 209 0.03 -4.54 -16.47
N PHE A 210 -0.51 -3.85 -15.47
CA PHE A 210 -1.86 -4.09 -14.95
C PHE A 210 -2.89 -3.24 -15.72
N LYS A 211 -3.61 -3.87 -16.65
CA LYS A 211 -4.53 -3.16 -17.56
C LYS A 211 -5.98 -3.15 -17.09
N GLU A 212 -6.40 -4.15 -16.33
CA GLU A 212 -7.80 -4.32 -15.88
C GLU A 212 -8.01 -4.07 -14.39
N LEU A 213 -7.03 -3.47 -13.71
CA LEU A 213 -7.08 -3.34 -12.25
C LEU A 213 -8.20 -2.38 -11.82
N THR A 214 -9.12 -2.90 -11.01
CA THR A 214 -10.26 -2.15 -10.45
C THR A 214 -10.07 -1.84 -8.97
N SER A 215 -9.28 -2.63 -8.26
CA SER A 215 -9.02 -2.46 -6.84
C SER A 215 -7.54 -2.67 -6.51
N LEU A 216 -6.92 -1.68 -5.88
CA LEU A 216 -5.52 -1.69 -5.46
C LEU A 216 -5.42 -1.48 -3.95
N VAL A 217 -4.72 -2.40 -3.28
CA VAL A 217 -4.44 -2.34 -1.85
C VAL A 217 -2.93 -2.25 -1.63
N LEU A 218 -2.45 -1.17 -1.04
CA LEU A 218 -1.04 -0.95 -0.69
C LEU A 218 -0.89 -1.01 0.82
N ILE A 219 -0.11 -1.95 1.34
CA ILE A 219 0.10 -2.12 2.78
C ILE A 219 1.59 -2.04 3.07
N LYS A 220 2.02 -1.08 3.91
CA LYS A 220 3.43 -0.90 4.30
C LYS A 220 4.40 -0.73 3.12
N VAL A 221 3.92 -0.21 1.99
CA VAL A 221 4.72 0.03 0.77
C VAL A 221 5.32 1.44 0.78
N SER A 222 6.54 1.59 0.27
CA SER A 222 7.15 2.90 0.01
C SER A 222 6.56 3.51 -1.26
N LEU A 223 5.84 4.63 -1.15
CA LEU A 223 5.13 5.24 -2.28
C LEU A 223 6.09 5.78 -3.36
N ASP A 224 7.27 6.27 -2.98
CA ASP A 224 8.28 6.81 -3.91
C ASP A 224 8.90 5.77 -4.87
N LYS A 225 8.60 4.49 -4.65
CA LYS A 225 9.13 3.37 -5.45
C LYS A 225 8.13 2.83 -6.46
N ILE A 226 6.90 3.33 -6.45
CA ILE A 226 5.84 2.90 -7.37
C ILE A 226 5.96 3.73 -8.66
N LEU A 227 6.14 3.04 -9.78
CA LEU A 227 6.21 3.64 -11.11
C LEU A 227 4.90 3.41 -11.88
N SER A 228 4.55 4.36 -12.74
CA SER A 228 3.40 4.30 -13.66
C SER A 228 2.05 4.09 -12.98
N LEU A 229 1.90 4.49 -11.71
CA LEU A 229 0.64 4.37 -10.98
C LEU A 229 -0.48 5.18 -11.66
N GLY A 230 -0.15 6.29 -12.34
CA GLY A 230 -1.10 7.07 -13.11
C GLY A 230 -1.79 6.34 -14.27
N ASN A 231 -1.21 5.24 -14.77
CA ASN A 231 -1.85 4.46 -15.83
C ASN A 231 -3.17 3.82 -15.38
N LEU A 232 -3.39 3.73 -14.06
CA LEU A 232 -4.58 3.15 -13.46
C LEU A 232 -5.72 4.16 -13.24
N ARG A 233 -5.54 5.44 -13.59
CA ARG A 233 -6.52 6.52 -13.34
C ARG A 233 -7.91 6.24 -13.94
N THR A 234 -7.95 5.56 -15.08
CA THR A 234 -9.19 5.25 -15.82
C THR A 234 -9.80 3.89 -15.49
N THR A 235 -9.06 3.01 -14.82
CA THR A 235 -9.49 1.62 -14.54
C THR A 235 -9.83 1.43 -13.07
N LEU A 236 -9.08 2.09 -12.18
CA LEU A 236 -9.20 1.91 -10.75
C LEU A 236 -10.51 2.50 -10.21
N GLN A 237 -11.21 1.70 -9.41
CA GLN A 237 -12.44 2.07 -8.72
C GLN A 237 -12.25 2.19 -7.22
N LYS A 238 -11.35 1.37 -6.65
CA LYS A 238 -11.08 1.30 -5.21
C LYS A 238 -9.58 1.39 -4.94
N LEU A 239 -9.19 2.32 -4.08
CA LEU A 239 -7.80 2.54 -3.68
C LEU A 239 -7.68 2.48 -2.16
N TYR A 240 -6.88 1.54 -1.67
CA TYR A 240 -6.60 1.36 -0.26
C TYR A 240 -5.10 1.54 -0.02
N VAL A 241 -4.71 2.45 0.88
CA VAL A 241 -3.32 2.72 1.23
C VAL A 241 -3.19 2.73 2.75
N HIS A 242 -2.55 1.69 3.28
CA HIS A 242 -2.47 1.44 4.71
C HIS A 242 -1.03 1.38 5.20
N ASN A 243 -0.76 2.02 6.33
CA ASN A 243 0.52 1.91 7.03
C ASN A 243 1.74 2.29 6.16
N THR A 244 1.59 3.27 5.25
CA THR A 244 2.69 3.72 4.36
C THR A 244 3.41 4.96 4.87
N ASN A 245 3.06 5.44 6.08
CA ASN A 245 3.53 6.69 6.67
C ASN A 245 3.24 7.94 5.81
N MET A 246 2.27 7.85 4.89
CA MET A 246 1.88 8.95 4.01
C MET A 246 1.49 10.18 4.83
N SER A 247 2.04 11.35 4.47
CA SER A 247 1.78 12.63 5.15
C SER A 247 0.93 13.59 4.33
N SER A 248 0.82 13.37 3.01
CA SER A 248 -0.04 14.14 2.10
C SER A 248 -0.68 13.23 1.06
N ILE A 249 -1.93 13.52 0.69
CA ILE A 249 -2.69 12.78 -0.32
C ILE A 249 -2.08 12.99 -1.72
N SER A 250 -1.39 14.11 -1.94
CA SER A 250 -0.62 14.35 -3.17
C SER A 250 0.39 13.24 -3.49
N GLN A 251 1.00 12.60 -2.47
CA GLN A 251 2.02 11.57 -2.67
C GLN A 251 1.51 10.37 -3.48
N ILE A 252 0.21 10.07 -3.40
CA ILE A 252 -0.40 8.97 -4.15
C ILE A 252 -1.17 9.46 -5.38
N LEU A 253 -1.97 10.53 -5.26
CA LEU A 253 -2.81 10.98 -6.38
C LEU A 253 -2.02 11.76 -7.45
N GLN A 254 -0.86 12.30 -7.12
CA GLN A 254 0.07 13.00 -8.04
C GLN A 254 1.42 12.28 -8.21
N CYS A 255 1.46 10.98 -7.94
CA CYS A 255 2.67 10.13 -8.01
C CYS A 255 3.55 10.31 -9.27
N ASP A 256 2.97 10.58 -10.45
CA ASP A 256 3.74 10.69 -11.71
C ASP A 256 4.25 12.10 -12.02
N VAL A 257 3.97 13.09 -11.16
CA VAL A 257 4.19 14.52 -11.45
C VAL A 257 4.96 15.18 -10.31
N LEU A 258 6.24 14.81 -10.17
CA LEU A 258 7.12 15.40 -9.14
C LEU A 258 7.49 16.89 -9.39
N HIS A 259 7.06 17.50 -10.51
CA HIS A 259 7.51 18.86 -10.89
C HIS A 259 6.48 19.82 -11.52
N LYS A 260 5.15 19.56 -11.47
CA LYS A 260 4.15 20.57 -11.90
C LYS A 260 3.20 20.92 -10.77
N CYS A 261 3.28 22.16 -10.27
CA CYS A 261 2.40 22.72 -9.25
C CYS A 261 0.95 23.02 -9.71
N SER A 262 0.49 22.42 -10.81
CA SER A 262 -0.87 22.63 -11.34
C SER A 262 -1.59 21.29 -11.45
N ILE A 263 -2.79 21.24 -10.87
CA ILE A 263 -3.78 20.20 -11.15
C ILE A 263 -4.18 20.35 -12.62
N ASP A 264 -3.89 19.33 -13.42
CA ASP A 264 -4.28 19.24 -14.82
C ASP A 264 -5.36 18.18 -14.98
N SER A 265 -6.26 18.38 -15.95
CA SER A 265 -7.34 17.45 -16.32
C SER A 265 -6.84 16.03 -16.62
N SER A 266 -5.58 15.89 -17.04
CA SER A 266 -4.88 14.63 -17.27
C SER A 266 -4.66 13.79 -16.00
N GLN A 267 -4.83 14.38 -14.81
CA GLN A 267 -4.57 13.73 -13.51
C GLN A 267 -5.85 13.23 -12.82
N ILE A 268 -7.01 13.38 -13.46
CA ILE A 268 -8.28 13.00 -12.84
C ILE A 268 -8.43 11.47 -12.81
N TRP A 269 -8.74 10.94 -11.64
CA TRP A 269 -9.10 9.54 -11.41
C TRP A 269 -10.61 9.37 -11.68
N THR A 270 -10.96 9.04 -12.92
CA THR A 270 -12.35 9.13 -13.40
C THR A 270 -13.27 8.11 -12.74
N ASN A 271 -12.75 6.95 -12.36
CA ASN A 271 -13.57 5.81 -11.92
C ASN A 271 -13.47 5.52 -10.43
N VAL A 272 -12.59 6.23 -9.70
CA VAL A 272 -12.39 6.01 -8.27
C VAL A 272 -13.61 6.47 -7.48
N THR A 273 -14.22 5.53 -6.77
CA THR A 273 -15.42 5.75 -5.94
C THR A 273 -15.15 5.49 -4.46
N VAL A 274 -14.13 4.69 -4.14
CA VAL A 274 -13.75 4.34 -2.77
C VAL A 274 -12.27 4.61 -2.56
N VAL A 275 -11.95 5.43 -1.57
CA VAL A 275 -10.59 5.70 -1.12
C VAL A 275 -10.51 5.42 0.37
N ASN A 276 -9.49 4.66 0.76
CA ASN A 276 -9.18 4.39 2.15
C ASN A 276 -7.69 4.63 2.42
N PHE A 277 -7.40 5.61 3.27
CA PHE A 277 -6.05 5.95 3.73
C PHE A 277 -5.87 5.72 5.24
N THR A 278 -6.51 4.69 5.80
CA THR A 278 -6.42 4.35 7.22
C THR A 278 -4.98 4.04 7.65
N ASN A 279 -4.62 4.42 8.88
CA ASN A 279 -3.30 4.18 9.50
C ASN A 279 -2.15 4.86 8.75
N ASN A 280 -2.26 6.16 8.48
CA ASN A 280 -1.17 6.97 7.94
C ASN A 280 -0.86 8.16 8.86
N ASN A 281 -0.05 9.11 8.39
CA ASN A 281 0.35 10.30 9.13
C ASN A 281 -0.25 11.57 8.53
N LEU A 282 -1.43 11.50 7.91
CA LEU A 282 -2.08 12.67 7.31
C LEU A 282 -2.44 13.68 8.40
N ILE A 283 -2.07 14.94 8.20
CA ILE A 283 -2.34 16.04 9.14
C ILE A 283 -3.55 16.87 8.66
N GLU A 284 -3.79 16.88 7.36
CA GLU A 284 -4.90 17.59 6.73
C GLU A 284 -5.38 16.84 5.48
N ILE A 285 -6.57 17.23 5.03
CA ILE A 285 -7.10 16.82 3.73
C ILE A 285 -6.74 17.95 2.75
N ASP A 286 -5.69 17.72 1.96
CA ASP A 286 -5.22 18.68 0.97
C ASP A 286 -6.19 18.78 -0.23
N LYS A 287 -6.00 19.84 -1.05
CA LYS A 287 -6.85 20.09 -2.23
C LYS A 287 -6.73 19.00 -3.30
N THR A 288 -5.70 18.15 -3.24
CA THR A 288 -5.46 17.12 -4.25
C THR A 288 -6.54 16.04 -4.24
N ILE A 289 -7.34 15.94 -3.17
CA ILE A 289 -8.52 15.08 -3.15
C ILE A 289 -9.53 15.43 -4.25
N SER A 290 -9.51 16.64 -4.82
CA SER A 290 -10.38 16.98 -5.96
C SER A 290 -10.07 16.21 -7.25
N LEU A 291 -8.92 15.53 -7.32
CA LEU A 291 -8.57 14.62 -8.42
C LEU A 291 -9.44 13.35 -8.47
N VAL A 292 -10.26 13.08 -7.45
CA VAL A 292 -11.22 11.96 -7.41
C VAL A 292 -12.67 12.49 -7.34
N PRO A 293 -13.18 13.19 -8.37
CA PRO A 293 -14.47 13.89 -8.31
C PRO A 293 -15.69 12.96 -8.13
N ASN A 294 -15.55 11.68 -8.48
CA ASN A 294 -16.60 10.67 -8.37
C ASN A 294 -16.55 9.87 -7.05
N LEU A 295 -15.77 10.34 -6.07
CA LEU A 295 -15.62 9.68 -4.78
C LEU A 295 -16.95 9.65 -4.01
N LYS A 296 -17.34 8.45 -3.57
CA LYS A 296 -18.54 8.20 -2.77
C LYS A 296 -18.20 7.88 -1.32
N THR A 297 -17.07 7.20 -1.10
CA THR A 297 -16.62 6.75 0.21
C THR A 297 -15.16 7.16 0.44
N LEU A 298 -14.94 7.91 1.52
CA LEU A 298 -13.62 8.34 1.97
C LEU A 298 -13.39 7.87 3.41
N ILE A 299 -12.36 7.05 3.61
CA ILE A 299 -11.97 6.53 4.92
C ILE A 299 -10.57 7.04 5.25
N LEU A 300 -10.44 7.75 6.36
CA LEU A 300 -9.22 8.44 6.82
C LEU A 300 -8.93 8.11 8.30
N ASP A 301 -9.37 6.94 8.76
CA ASP A 301 -9.27 6.56 10.17
C ASP A 301 -7.81 6.44 10.64
N SER A 302 -7.56 6.71 11.92
CA SER A 302 -6.22 6.58 12.53
C SER A 302 -5.16 7.39 11.79
N ASN A 303 -5.44 8.68 11.60
CA ASN A 303 -4.52 9.70 11.09
C ASN A 303 -4.34 10.81 12.15
N LYS A 304 -3.73 11.93 11.77
CA LYS A 304 -3.48 13.10 12.64
C LYS A 304 -4.28 14.32 12.16
N ILE A 305 -5.44 14.09 11.56
CA ILE A 305 -6.24 15.16 10.96
C ILE A 305 -6.89 15.98 12.07
N SER A 306 -6.67 17.29 12.05
CA SER A 306 -7.17 18.22 13.07
C SER A 306 -8.44 18.97 12.66
N CYS A 307 -8.68 19.09 11.35
CA CYS A 307 -9.84 19.78 10.81
C CYS A 307 -10.36 19.14 9.53
N ILE A 308 -11.67 19.26 9.30
CA ILE A 308 -12.32 18.84 8.06
C ILE A 308 -12.27 20.03 7.11
N SER A 309 -11.50 19.92 6.03
CA SER A 309 -11.33 20.92 4.97
C SER A 309 -11.13 20.24 3.61
N GLY A 310 -11.19 21.00 2.51
CA GLY A 310 -10.84 20.47 1.18
C GLY A 310 -11.86 19.53 0.52
N LEU A 311 -12.99 19.22 1.18
CA LEU A 311 -14.00 18.29 0.66
C LEU A 311 -15.13 18.93 -0.17
N ALA A 312 -15.17 20.26 -0.28
CA ALA A 312 -16.28 20.99 -0.89
C ALA A 312 -16.51 20.65 -2.37
N GLU A 313 -15.47 20.19 -3.08
CA GLU A 313 -15.54 19.83 -4.50
C GLU A 313 -16.06 18.39 -4.74
N LEU A 314 -16.22 17.59 -3.68
CA LEU A 314 -16.66 16.20 -3.77
C LEU A 314 -18.18 16.09 -3.62
N SER A 315 -18.91 16.47 -4.68
CA SER A 315 -20.38 16.50 -4.68
C SER A 315 -21.03 15.13 -4.48
N ASN A 316 -20.33 14.04 -4.85
CA ASN A 316 -20.81 12.66 -4.76
C ASN A 316 -20.48 11.97 -3.43
N LEU A 317 -19.73 12.64 -2.53
CA LEU A 317 -19.30 12.04 -1.27
C LEU A 317 -20.48 11.84 -0.33
N SER A 318 -20.74 10.59 0.02
CA SER A 318 -21.87 10.19 0.87
C SER A 318 -21.42 9.51 2.17
N HIS A 319 -20.22 8.94 2.19
CA HIS A 319 -19.68 8.23 3.35
C HIS A 319 -18.29 8.79 3.70
N LEU A 320 -18.15 9.31 4.91
CA LEU A 320 -16.89 9.84 5.44
C LEU A 320 -16.59 9.22 6.80
N SER A 321 -15.43 8.58 6.91
CA SER A 321 -14.91 8.07 8.18
C SER A 321 -13.60 8.75 8.53
N LEU A 322 -13.56 9.33 9.72
CA LEU A 322 -12.45 10.08 10.30
C LEU A 322 -12.22 9.62 11.75
N SER A 323 -12.49 8.35 12.04
CA SER A 323 -12.34 7.78 13.38
C SER A 323 -10.88 7.86 13.85
N ASN A 324 -10.66 8.03 15.15
CA ASN A 324 -9.33 8.07 15.75
C ASN A 324 -8.41 9.12 15.10
N ASN A 325 -8.86 10.38 15.10
CA ASN A 325 -8.11 11.54 14.60
C ASN A 325 -8.03 12.62 15.70
N LEU A 326 -7.55 13.82 15.34
CA LEU A 326 -7.36 14.95 16.28
C LEU A 326 -8.41 16.05 16.07
N ILE A 327 -9.60 15.70 15.56
CA ILE A 327 -10.63 16.67 15.21
C ILE A 327 -11.25 17.23 16.49
N SER A 328 -11.21 18.54 16.64
CA SER A 328 -11.83 19.25 17.78
C SER A 328 -12.89 20.25 17.33
N MET A 329 -12.66 20.93 16.21
CA MET A 329 -13.53 21.98 15.70
C MET A 329 -14.29 21.53 14.45
N CYS A 330 -15.60 21.36 14.59
CA CYS A 330 -16.51 20.99 13.52
C CYS A 330 -17.33 22.21 13.06
N ASN A 331 -16.70 23.24 12.51
CA ASN A 331 -17.39 24.46 12.08
C ASN A 331 -17.82 24.40 10.60
N GLN A 332 -19.05 24.86 10.33
CA GLN A 332 -19.63 25.01 8.99
C GLN A 332 -19.52 23.72 8.15
N LEU A 333 -19.81 22.54 8.73
CA LEU A 333 -19.70 21.28 7.98
C LEU A 333 -20.60 21.26 6.74
N HIS A 334 -21.77 21.89 6.80
CA HIS A 334 -22.70 22.00 5.66
C HIS A 334 -22.09 22.63 4.40
N THR A 335 -21.07 23.50 4.50
CA THR A 335 -20.41 24.09 3.33
C THR A 335 -19.35 23.18 2.71
N LYS A 336 -18.93 22.14 3.45
CA LYS A 336 -17.84 21.23 3.08
C LYS A 336 -18.33 19.85 2.70
N ILE A 337 -19.40 19.38 3.35
CA ILE A 337 -19.87 18.00 3.30
C ILE A 337 -21.41 17.92 3.31
N GLY A 338 -22.07 18.77 2.52
CA GLY A 338 -23.54 18.93 2.53
C GLY A 338 -24.34 17.67 2.19
N ASN A 339 -23.79 16.76 1.37
CA ASN A 339 -24.48 15.57 0.86
C ASN A 339 -24.16 14.27 1.64
N ILE A 340 -23.48 14.38 2.79
CA ILE A 340 -23.08 13.19 3.54
C ILE A 340 -24.28 12.48 4.17
N LEU A 341 -24.33 11.17 3.99
CA LEU A 341 -25.30 10.25 4.59
C LEU A 341 -24.73 9.59 5.85
N THR A 342 -23.45 9.21 5.83
CA THR A 342 -22.77 8.55 6.95
C THR A 342 -21.50 9.29 7.33
N LEU A 343 -21.42 9.73 8.59
CA LEU A 343 -20.27 10.44 9.15
C LEU A 343 -19.80 9.72 10.42
N ASN A 344 -18.57 9.22 10.40
CA ASN A 344 -17.92 8.64 11.57
C ASN A 344 -16.81 9.57 12.06
N LEU A 345 -16.99 10.11 13.26
CA LEU A 345 -16.05 10.95 14.01
C LEU A 345 -15.73 10.35 15.37
N SER A 346 -15.88 9.03 15.55
CA SER A 346 -15.54 8.35 16.80
C SER A 346 -14.08 8.56 17.20
N GLN A 347 -13.79 8.53 18.49
CA GLN A 347 -12.43 8.68 19.04
C GLN A 347 -11.73 9.96 18.56
N ASN A 348 -12.42 11.10 18.62
CA ASN A 348 -11.85 12.42 18.34
C ASN A 348 -11.92 13.30 19.60
N SER A 349 -11.74 14.61 19.46
CA SER A 349 -11.85 15.60 20.54
C SER A 349 -12.96 16.62 20.29
N VAL A 350 -14.05 16.21 19.65
CA VAL A 350 -15.20 17.09 19.36
C VAL A 350 -15.91 17.45 20.67
N SER A 351 -16.09 18.73 20.94
CA SER A 351 -16.82 19.22 22.12
C SER A 351 -18.12 19.97 21.79
N SER A 352 -18.25 20.52 20.58
CA SER A 352 -19.46 21.25 20.16
C SER A 352 -20.03 20.71 18.85
N LEU A 353 -21.35 20.61 18.82
CA LEU A 353 -22.16 20.10 17.71
C LEU A 353 -22.79 21.22 16.86
N LYS A 354 -22.51 22.49 17.17
CA LYS A 354 -23.04 23.67 16.45
C LYS A 354 -22.91 23.60 14.94
N GLY A 355 -21.78 23.09 14.41
CA GLY A 355 -21.56 23.05 12.97
C GLY A 355 -22.15 21.83 12.24
N PHE A 356 -22.76 20.88 12.96
CA PHE A 356 -23.58 19.81 12.36
C PHE A 356 -24.98 20.30 11.96
N ARG A 357 -25.38 21.48 12.46
CA ARG A 357 -26.61 22.15 12.04
C ARG A 357 -26.61 22.29 10.51
N LYS A 358 -27.71 21.92 9.88
CA LYS A 358 -27.96 21.93 8.42
C LYS A 358 -27.36 20.77 7.61
N LEU A 359 -26.85 19.70 8.23
CA LEU A 359 -26.50 18.46 7.53
C LEU A 359 -27.77 17.64 7.25
N TYR A 360 -28.66 18.15 6.39
CA TYR A 360 -30.02 17.61 6.23
C TYR A 360 -30.07 16.19 5.67
N SER A 361 -29.03 15.76 4.94
CA SER A 361 -28.92 14.42 4.36
C SER A 361 -28.33 13.38 5.32
N LEU A 362 -27.86 13.78 6.50
CA LEU A 362 -27.17 12.88 7.43
C LEU A 362 -28.13 11.85 8.02
N VAL A 363 -27.82 10.58 7.87
CA VAL A 363 -28.59 9.43 8.37
C VAL A 363 -27.87 8.76 9.54
N ASN A 364 -26.56 8.57 9.42
CA ASN A 364 -25.73 7.87 10.40
C ASN A 364 -24.64 8.80 10.92
N LEU A 365 -24.61 9.01 12.24
CA LEU A 365 -23.61 9.83 12.91
C LEU A 365 -23.01 9.07 14.09
N ASP A 366 -21.71 8.77 14.01
CA ASP A 366 -20.95 8.22 15.12
C ASP A 366 -20.04 9.31 15.71
N LEU A 367 -20.30 9.65 16.97
CA LEU A 367 -19.56 10.60 17.79
C LEU A 367 -19.05 9.92 19.07
N SER A 368 -18.96 8.59 19.10
CA SER A 368 -18.48 7.87 20.28
C SER A 368 -17.07 8.29 20.71
N CYS A 369 -16.78 8.22 22.00
CA CYS A 369 -15.47 8.56 22.57
C CYS A 369 -14.97 9.97 22.16
N ASN A 370 -15.82 10.99 22.29
CA ASN A 370 -15.48 12.40 22.10
C ASN A 370 -15.56 13.17 23.44
N LYS A 371 -15.55 14.51 23.39
CA LYS A 371 -15.54 15.40 24.57
C LYS A 371 -16.83 16.23 24.66
N ILE A 372 -17.97 15.62 24.34
CA ILE A 372 -19.27 16.30 24.39
C ILE A 372 -19.79 16.21 25.83
N ASP A 373 -19.82 17.35 26.51
CA ASP A 373 -20.11 17.43 27.94
C ASP A 373 -21.58 17.75 28.23
N GLU A 374 -22.18 18.64 27.46
CA GLU A 374 -23.52 19.18 27.71
C GLU A 374 -24.58 18.53 26.83
N ILE A 375 -25.74 18.22 27.42
CA ILE A 375 -26.90 17.67 26.70
C ILE A 375 -27.48 18.73 25.73
N GLU A 376 -27.32 20.02 26.03
CA GLU A 376 -27.81 21.12 25.20
C GLU A 376 -27.19 21.12 23.79
N GLU A 377 -26.01 20.55 23.61
CA GLU A 377 -25.38 20.41 22.29
C GLU A 377 -26.21 19.53 21.33
N ILE A 378 -27.03 18.62 21.85
CA ILE A 378 -27.94 17.77 21.05
C ILE A 378 -29.03 18.61 20.36
N THR A 379 -29.35 19.81 20.85
CA THR A 379 -30.29 20.72 20.18
C THR A 379 -29.89 21.01 18.73
N HIS A 380 -28.58 20.94 18.41
CA HIS A 380 -28.06 21.15 17.07
C HIS A 380 -28.33 19.98 16.10
N LEU A 381 -28.63 18.79 16.64
CA LEU A 381 -28.96 17.58 15.88
C LEU A 381 -30.48 17.33 15.79
N GLY A 382 -31.27 17.83 16.75
CA GLY A 382 -32.69 17.54 16.87
C GLY A 382 -33.54 17.90 15.64
N ASP A 383 -33.13 18.92 14.88
CA ASP A 383 -33.83 19.38 13.68
C ASP A 383 -33.33 18.72 12.37
N LEU A 384 -32.41 17.73 12.43
CA LEU A 384 -31.90 17.03 11.24
C LEU A 384 -32.91 15.98 10.75
N PRO A 385 -33.60 16.17 9.61
CA PRO A 385 -34.80 15.40 9.25
C PRO A 385 -34.53 13.93 8.91
N CYS A 386 -33.32 13.59 8.46
CA CYS A 386 -32.97 12.25 8.01
C CYS A 386 -32.13 11.46 9.01
N LEU A 387 -31.76 12.04 10.16
CA LEU A 387 -30.90 11.35 11.12
C LEU A 387 -31.66 10.18 11.74
N GLU A 388 -31.11 8.97 11.64
CA GLU A 388 -31.71 7.73 12.16
C GLU A 388 -30.81 7.07 13.19
N ASN A 389 -29.50 7.02 12.95
CA ASN A 389 -28.54 6.36 13.84
C ASN A 389 -27.58 7.39 14.45
N LEU A 390 -27.55 7.45 15.79
CA LEU A 390 -26.69 8.33 16.56
C LEU A 390 -25.95 7.53 17.63
N VAL A 391 -24.61 7.61 17.63
CA VAL A 391 -23.77 6.99 18.66
C VAL A 391 -23.03 8.08 19.42
N LEU A 392 -23.20 8.11 20.74
CA LEU A 392 -22.63 9.09 21.66
C LEU A 392 -21.96 8.42 22.87
N THR A 393 -21.91 7.08 22.93
CA THR A 393 -21.18 6.33 23.96
C THR A 393 -19.76 6.85 24.18
N GLY A 394 -19.28 6.86 25.43
CA GLY A 394 -17.94 7.34 25.75
C GLY A 394 -17.74 8.85 25.73
N ASN A 395 -18.83 9.65 25.62
CA ASN A 395 -18.81 11.08 25.92
C ASN A 395 -19.18 11.36 27.38
N CYS A 396 -18.81 12.53 27.91
CA CYS A 396 -19.14 12.92 29.27
C CYS A 396 -20.65 13.01 29.51
N LEU A 397 -21.43 13.50 28.54
CA LEU A 397 -22.90 13.56 28.64
C LEU A 397 -23.55 12.18 28.82
N ALA A 398 -22.90 11.10 28.36
CA ALA A 398 -23.42 9.73 28.47
C ALA A 398 -23.36 9.21 29.92
N THR A 399 -22.63 9.90 30.82
CA THR A 399 -22.58 9.57 32.25
C THR A 399 -23.74 10.17 33.05
N THR A 400 -24.55 11.03 32.44
CA THR A 400 -25.66 11.68 33.12
C THR A 400 -26.82 10.72 33.38
N VAL A 401 -27.50 10.90 34.52
CA VAL A 401 -28.71 10.11 34.84
C VAL A 401 -29.79 10.39 33.80
N ASP A 402 -30.47 9.33 33.35
CA ASP A 402 -31.48 9.37 32.29
C ASP A 402 -30.96 9.97 30.96
N TYR A 403 -29.66 9.85 30.70
CA TYR A 403 -28.99 10.36 29.50
C TYR A 403 -29.78 10.06 28.22
N ARG A 404 -30.15 8.79 27.98
CA ARG A 404 -30.89 8.38 26.77
C ARG A 404 -32.20 9.13 26.60
N ILE A 405 -32.99 9.24 27.68
CA ILE A 405 -34.28 9.95 27.69
C ILE A 405 -34.06 11.42 27.38
N LYS A 406 -33.07 12.06 28.00
CA LYS A 406 -32.76 13.48 27.80
C LYS A 406 -32.28 13.77 26.38
N VAL A 407 -31.51 12.87 25.76
CA VAL A 407 -31.11 12.99 24.34
C VAL A 407 -32.33 12.84 23.43
N LEU A 408 -33.13 11.80 23.63
CA LEU A 408 -34.31 11.52 22.82
C LEU A 408 -35.35 12.64 22.88
N GLU A 409 -35.48 13.32 24.03
CA GLU A 409 -36.36 14.50 24.19
C GLU A 409 -36.08 15.59 23.15
N HIS A 410 -34.82 15.77 22.74
CA HIS A 410 -34.43 16.80 21.75
C HIS A 410 -34.89 16.48 20.32
N PHE A 411 -35.25 15.22 20.04
CA PHE A 411 -35.75 14.77 18.74
C PHE A 411 -37.28 14.86 18.60
N LYS A 412 -37.99 15.32 19.64
CA LYS A 412 -39.44 15.61 19.61
C LYS A 412 -40.25 14.40 19.10
N ASP A 413 -41.09 14.57 18.08
CA ASP A 413 -41.94 13.52 17.50
C ASP A 413 -41.14 12.39 16.83
N ARG A 414 -39.88 12.65 16.46
CA ARG A 414 -38.97 11.68 15.83
C ARG A 414 -38.18 10.86 16.83
N ALA A 415 -38.34 11.06 18.14
CA ALA A 415 -37.60 10.33 19.17
C ALA A 415 -37.68 8.80 18.97
N LYS A 416 -38.85 8.27 18.59
CA LYS A 416 -39.09 6.85 18.31
C LYS A 416 -38.29 6.29 17.12
N ASP A 417 -37.90 7.15 16.19
CA ASP A 417 -37.22 6.77 14.95
C ASP A 417 -35.69 6.79 15.12
N ILE A 418 -35.18 7.37 16.21
CA ILE A 418 -33.75 7.47 16.50
C ILE A 418 -33.22 6.21 17.19
N CYS A 419 -32.33 5.49 16.52
CA CYS A 419 -31.49 4.46 17.10
C CYS A 419 -30.31 5.12 17.82
N LEU A 420 -30.36 5.16 19.15
CA LEU A 420 -29.33 5.77 19.99
C LEU A 420 -28.41 4.68 20.54
N ASP A 421 -27.10 4.82 20.33
CA ASP A 421 -26.08 3.90 20.84
C ASP A 421 -26.30 2.44 20.40
N ASN A 422 -26.74 2.25 19.16
CA ASN A 422 -27.10 0.97 18.53
C ASN A 422 -28.38 0.31 19.09
N GLU A 423 -29.17 1.02 19.89
CA GLU A 423 -30.44 0.52 20.43
C GLU A 423 -31.61 1.46 20.11
N LYS A 424 -32.71 0.89 19.63
CA LYS A 424 -33.96 1.63 19.47
C LYS A 424 -34.55 2.01 20.84
N PRO A 425 -35.31 3.10 20.95
CA PRO A 425 -35.92 3.51 22.20
C PRO A 425 -36.95 2.47 22.63
N THR A 426 -36.94 2.13 23.92
CA THR A 426 -37.98 1.31 24.52
C THR A 426 -39.26 2.11 24.72
N GLN A 427 -40.42 1.44 24.81
CA GLN A 427 -41.70 2.11 25.04
C GLN A 427 -41.68 2.99 26.31
N ASN A 428 -41.06 2.50 27.38
CA ASN A 428 -40.90 3.24 28.64
C ASN A 428 -40.08 4.54 28.45
N GLU A 429 -39.03 4.51 27.64
CA GLU A 429 -38.26 5.74 27.32
C GLU A 429 -39.12 6.73 26.53
N ILE A 430 -39.88 6.26 25.54
CA ILE A 430 -40.77 7.11 24.72
C ILE A 430 -41.87 7.75 25.59
N ASP A 431 -42.47 6.98 26.50
CA ASP A 431 -43.51 7.48 27.42
C ASP A 431 -42.93 8.57 28.33
N LYS A 432 -41.75 8.35 28.90
CA LYS A 432 -41.04 9.35 29.72
C LYS A 432 -40.66 10.60 28.93
N VAL A 433 -40.17 10.45 27.69
CA VAL A 433 -39.89 11.57 26.78
C VAL A 433 -41.15 12.40 26.55
N SER A 434 -42.29 11.74 26.32
CA SER A 434 -43.57 12.41 26.08
C SER A 434 -44.04 13.22 27.29
N VAL A 435 -43.88 12.67 28.50
CA VAL A 435 -44.20 13.37 29.76
C VAL A 435 -43.27 14.59 29.96
N LEU A 436 -41.96 14.42 29.77
CA LEU A 436 -40.99 15.52 29.90
C LEU A 436 -41.29 16.66 28.93
N ARG A 437 -41.64 16.33 27.68
CA ARG A 437 -42.04 17.31 26.68
C ARG A 437 -43.30 18.06 27.09
N ALA A 438 -44.33 17.36 27.58
CA ALA A 438 -45.57 18.00 28.05
C ALA A 438 -45.28 18.97 29.21
N LEU A 439 -44.44 18.57 30.17
CA LEU A 439 -44.01 19.44 31.28
C LEU A 439 -43.23 20.67 30.80
N ARG A 440 -42.39 20.52 29.78
CA ARG A 440 -41.63 21.64 29.19
C ARG A 440 -42.55 22.65 28.48
N ILE A 441 -43.52 22.15 27.70
CA ILE A 441 -44.54 22.98 27.03
C ILE A 441 -45.35 23.80 28.05
N VAL A 442 -45.78 23.15 29.13
CA VAL A 442 -46.52 23.80 30.23
C VAL A 442 -45.66 24.87 30.93
N LYS A 443 -44.37 24.61 31.16
CA LYS A 443 -43.42 25.58 31.74
C LYS A 443 -43.13 26.77 30.83
N GLU A 444 -43.12 26.58 29.52
CA GLU A 444 -42.86 27.64 28.53
C GLU A 444 -44.11 28.49 28.21
N GLY A 445 -45.26 28.22 28.85
CA GLY A 445 -46.48 29.01 28.71
C GLY A 445 -47.17 28.87 27.34
N LYS A 446 -46.75 27.91 26.51
CA LYS A 446 -47.46 27.56 25.27
C LYS A 446 -48.50 26.49 25.62
N ALA A 447 -49.77 26.76 25.33
CA ALA A 447 -50.81 25.76 25.53
C ALA A 447 -50.48 24.50 24.70
N PRO A 448 -50.57 23.28 25.27
CA PRO A 448 -50.47 22.07 24.49
C PRO A 448 -51.67 22.03 23.53
N ASP A 449 -51.39 22.01 22.22
CA ASP A 449 -52.43 21.87 21.21
C ASP A 449 -52.92 20.41 21.23
N LEU A 450 -54.00 20.17 21.97
CA LEU A 450 -54.60 18.86 22.18
C LEU A 450 -55.55 18.43 21.05
N THR A 451 -55.56 19.12 19.91
CA THR A 451 -56.40 18.73 18.76
C THR A 451 -55.60 17.92 17.74
N ASN A 452 -55.35 16.65 18.04
CA ASN A 452 -55.26 15.61 17.01
C ASN A 452 -55.43 14.23 17.65
N ASN A 453 -56.63 13.98 18.17
CA ASN A 453 -57.19 12.65 18.35
C ASN A 453 -58.70 12.76 18.21
N ALA A 454 -59.17 12.98 16.98
CA ALA A 454 -60.57 12.92 16.63
C ALA A 454 -60.75 12.60 15.13
N TYR A 455 -61.04 11.32 14.88
CA TYR A 455 -61.75 10.75 13.73
C TYR A 455 -61.00 10.39 12.44
N THR A 456 -61.24 9.11 12.09
CA THR A 456 -61.14 8.36 10.82
C THR A 456 -59.78 7.97 10.27
#